data_AF-A0A8F4J804-F1
#
_entry.id   AF-A0A8F4J804-F1
#
_cell.length_a   1.000
_cell.length_b   1.000
_cell.length_c   1.000
_cell.angle_alpha   90.00
_cell.angle_beta   90.00
_cell.angle_gamma   90.00
#
_symmetry.space_group_name_H-M   'P 1'
#
loop_
_entity.id
_entity.type
_entity.pdbx_description
1 polymer ?
#
loop_
_entity_poly.entity_id
_entity_poly.type
_entity_poly.pdbx_seq_one_letter_code
_entity_poly.pdbx_strand_id
1 'polypeptide(L)'
;MASEGFHEPMDQLRPETLDHHRAITSIMEELEAVDWYDQRVDATGDPELAEILAHNRDEEKEHAAMTLEWLRRRDAKLDEHLRTYLFTEGSVLAIESAAEHGGADPAEGARADAAERAEAPPSGAAGLGIGSLRTSDLSL
;
A
#
# COMPACT_ATOMS: atom_id res chain seq x y z
N MET A 1 2.56 21.17 -0.93
CA MET A 1 3.12 20.82 0.38
C MET A 1 2.05 21.15 1.40
N ALA A 2 1.35 20.16 1.95
CA ALA A 2 0.51 20.35 3.12
C ALA A 2 1.41 20.86 4.27
N SER A 3 0.93 21.79 5.10
CA SER A 3 1.77 22.74 5.84
C SER A 3 3.00 22.12 6.52
N GLU A 4 4.16 22.75 6.34
CA GLU A 4 5.37 22.46 7.10
C GLU A 4 5.13 22.78 8.60
N GLY A 5 4.69 21.79 9.38
CA GLY A 5 4.53 21.89 10.83
C GLY A 5 3.08 21.81 11.35
N PHE A 6 2.76 22.63 12.34
CA PHE A 6 1.45 22.63 13.01
C PHE A 6 0.41 23.47 12.25
N HIS A 7 -0.83 22.96 12.17
CA HIS A 7 -1.96 23.71 11.60
C HIS A 7 -2.65 24.67 12.57
N GLU A 8 -2.34 24.58 13.87
CA GLU A 8 -2.91 25.40 14.94
C GLU A 8 -1.79 25.93 15.85
N PRO A 9 -2.00 27.04 16.57
CA PRO A 9 -1.03 27.55 17.53
C PRO A 9 -0.67 26.51 18.60
N MET A 10 0.63 26.29 18.82
CA MET A 10 1.12 25.24 19.73
C MET A 10 0.64 25.41 21.18
N ASP A 11 0.41 26.65 21.61
CA ASP A 11 -0.10 26.98 22.95
C ASP A 11 -1.58 26.62 23.14
N GLN A 12 -2.30 26.32 22.06
CA GLN A 12 -3.66 25.79 22.07
C GLN A 12 -3.71 24.26 22.00
N LEU A 13 -2.56 23.60 21.80
CA LEU A 13 -2.48 22.15 21.68
C LEU A 13 -2.19 21.49 23.03
N ARG A 14 -2.89 20.38 23.28
CA ARG A 14 -2.63 19.55 24.47
C ARG A 14 -1.25 18.89 24.33
N PRO A 15 -0.52 18.63 25.44
CA PRO A 15 0.76 17.92 25.38
C PRO A 15 0.69 16.58 24.63
N GLU A 16 -0.37 15.80 24.85
CA GLU A 16 -0.65 14.55 24.13
C GLU A 16 -0.76 14.77 22.61
N THR A 17 -1.49 15.79 22.18
CA THR A 17 -1.65 16.12 20.76
C THR A 17 -0.33 16.53 20.12
N LEU A 18 0.54 17.22 20.87
CA LEU A 18 1.89 17.55 20.39
C LEU A 18 2.74 16.29 20.20
N ASP A 19 2.69 15.32 21.11
CA ASP A 19 3.42 14.06 20.98
C ASP A 19 2.85 13.17 19.87
N HIS A 20 1.52 13.13 19.70
CA HIS A 20 0.90 12.43 18.57
C HIS A 20 1.32 13.06 17.25
N HIS A 21 1.37 14.39 17.14
CA HIS A 21 1.86 15.06 15.94
C HIS A 21 3.31 14.68 15.63
N ARG A 22 4.20 14.65 16.64
CA ARG A 22 5.60 14.20 16.44
C ARG A 22 5.64 12.79 15.85
N ALA A 23 4.93 11.85 16.46
CA ALA A 23 4.92 10.47 15.98
C ALA A 23 4.31 10.31 14.58
N ILE A 24 3.23 11.03 14.27
CA ILE A 24 2.58 11.01 12.96
C ILE A 24 3.52 11.58 11.89
N THR A 25 4.12 12.75 12.13
CA THR A 25 5.06 13.36 11.19
C THR A 25 6.28 12.47 10.95
N SER A 26 6.82 11.83 11.99
CA SER A 26 7.90 10.86 11.82
C SER A 26 7.49 9.69 10.94
N ILE A 27 6.30 9.09 11.14
CA ILE A 27 5.81 8.01 10.25
C ILE A 27 5.65 8.52 8.80
N MET A 28 5.16 9.75 8.61
CA MET A 28 5.04 10.35 7.28
C MET A 28 6.41 10.48 6.59
N GLU A 29 7.43 10.94 7.31
CA GLU A 29 8.81 11.06 6.82
C GLU A 29 9.39 9.68 6.45
N GLU A 30 9.20 8.67 7.30
CA GLU A 30 9.68 7.31 7.01
C GLU A 30 9.01 6.72 5.76
N LEU A 31 7.68 6.88 5.61
CA LEU A 31 6.95 6.38 4.45
C LEU A 31 7.32 7.13 3.16
N GLU A 32 7.62 8.43 3.25
CA GLU A 32 8.16 9.22 2.13
C GLU A 32 9.57 8.72 1.74
N ALA A 33 10.41 8.42 2.71
CA ALA A 33 11.73 7.83 2.47
C ALA A 33 11.62 6.45 1.80
N VAL A 34 10.71 5.58 2.26
CA VAL A 34 10.44 4.28 1.62
C VAL A 34 10.07 4.44 0.15
N ASP A 35 9.11 5.32 -0.17
CA ASP A 35 8.69 5.59 -1.55
C ASP A 35 9.86 6.11 -2.40
N TRP A 36 10.60 7.10 -1.90
CA TRP A 36 11.74 7.65 -2.63
C TRP A 36 12.84 6.64 -2.86
N TYR A 37 13.15 5.79 -1.88
CA TYR A 37 14.15 4.76 -2.06
C TYR A 37 13.70 3.69 -3.05
N ASP A 38 12.44 3.24 -3.03
CA ASP A 38 11.92 2.30 -4.04
C ASP A 38 12.11 2.84 -5.46
N GLN A 39 11.71 4.10 -5.70
CA GLN A 39 11.90 4.74 -7.00
C GLN A 39 13.37 4.82 -7.43
N ARG A 40 14.28 5.11 -6.49
CA ARG A 40 15.72 5.23 -6.77
C ARG A 40 16.38 3.88 -7.00
N VAL A 41 15.94 2.83 -6.30
CA VAL A 41 16.39 1.45 -6.53
C VAL A 41 16.04 1.02 -7.95
N ASP A 42 14.82 1.29 -8.42
CA ASP A 42 14.41 0.98 -9.80
C ASP A 42 15.14 1.80 -10.86
N ALA A 43 15.48 3.06 -10.55
CA ALA A 43 16.06 3.99 -11.53
C ALA A 43 17.59 3.95 -11.63
N THR A 44 18.30 3.46 -10.61
CA THR A 44 19.76 3.48 -10.60
C THR A 44 20.37 2.42 -11.54
N GLY A 45 21.45 2.79 -12.23
CA GLY A 45 22.26 1.87 -13.03
C GLY A 45 23.46 1.27 -12.29
N ASP A 46 23.70 1.70 -11.04
CA ASP A 46 24.80 1.23 -10.20
C ASP A 46 24.29 0.19 -9.19
N PRO A 47 24.77 -1.07 -9.26
CA PRO A 47 24.30 -2.15 -8.39
C PRO A 47 24.73 -2.00 -6.93
N GLU A 48 25.89 -1.42 -6.64
CA GLU A 48 26.35 -1.20 -5.26
C GLU A 48 25.46 -0.15 -4.58
N LEU A 49 25.14 0.92 -5.31
CA LEU A 49 24.18 1.92 -4.82
C LEU A 49 22.78 1.32 -4.62
N ALA A 50 22.31 0.46 -5.54
CA ALA A 50 21.01 -0.20 -5.40
C ALA A 50 20.91 -1.02 -4.10
N GLU A 51 21.96 -1.75 -3.74
CA GLU A 51 22.01 -2.53 -2.49
C GLU A 51 21.92 -1.63 -1.25
N ILE A 52 22.66 -0.52 -1.23
CA ILE A 52 22.61 0.45 -0.11
C ILE A 52 21.22 1.08 0.01
N LEU A 53 20.62 1.50 -1.09
CA LEU A 53 19.30 2.14 -1.07
C LEU A 53 18.21 1.16 -0.67
N ALA A 54 18.28 -0.10 -1.12
CA ALA A 54 17.35 -1.14 -0.73
C ALA A 54 17.47 -1.50 0.77
N HIS A 55 18.69 -1.55 1.30
CA HIS A 55 18.94 -1.71 2.73
C HIS A 55 18.27 -0.59 3.53
N ASN A 56 18.57 0.67 3.21
CA ASN A 56 18.01 1.83 3.91
C ASN A 56 16.48 1.83 3.84
N ARG A 57 15.90 1.59 2.65
CA ARG A 57 14.45 1.47 2.45
C ARG A 57 13.81 0.49 3.43
N ASP A 58 14.44 -0.66 3.63
CA ASP A 58 13.87 -1.72 4.45
C ASP A 58 14.04 -1.42 5.95
N GLU A 59 15.08 -0.69 6.36
CA GLU A 59 15.20 -0.13 7.73
C GLU A 59 14.13 0.93 8.02
N GLU A 60 13.79 1.82 7.07
CA GLU A 60 12.75 2.84 7.32
C GLU A 60 11.37 2.21 7.56
N LYS A 61 11.10 1.03 6.99
CA LYS A 61 9.87 0.26 7.29
C LYS A 61 9.84 -0.20 8.75
N GLU A 62 10.99 -0.55 9.32
CA GLU A 62 11.12 -0.86 10.75
C GLU A 62 10.85 0.40 11.60
N HIS A 63 11.46 1.53 11.25
CA HIS A 63 11.24 2.80 11.95
C HIS A 63 9.76 3.23 11.95
N ALA A 64 9.10 3.12 10.80
CA ALA A 64 7.66 3.37 10.66
C ALA A 64 6.83 2.43 11.54
N ALA A 65 7.14 1.13 11.54
CA ALA A 65 6.42 0.14 12.35
C ALA A 65 6.60 0.36 13.86
N MET A 66 7.82 0.67 14.31
CA MET A 66 8.11 0.97 15.72
C MET A 66 7.33 2.19 16.21
N THR A 67 7.27 3.24 15.40
CA THR A 67 6.56 4.47 15.74
C THR A 67 5.04 4.29 15.67
N LEU A 68 4.54 3.53 14.70
CA LEU A 68 3.13 3.16 14.60
C LEU A 68 2.66 2.37 15.83
N GLU A 69 3.48 1.44 16.33
CA GLU A 69 3.19 0.70 17.56
C GLU A 69 3.12 1.62 18.79
N TRP A 70 3.96 2.66 18.85
CA TRP A 70 3.89 3.64 19.94
C TRP A 70 2.54 4.40 19.93
N LEU A 71 2.06 4.78 18.74
CA LEU A 71 0.75 5.43 18.55
C LEU A 71 -0.40 4.47 18.86
N ARG A 72 -0.36 3.22 18.37
CA ARG A 72 -1.38 2.20 18.66
C ARG A 72 -1.61 2.03 20.17
N ARG A 73 -0.55 2.08 20.97
CA ARG A 73 -0.65 1.96 22.44
C ARG A 73 -1.33 3.15 23.13
N ARG A 74 -1.54 4.27 22.44
CA ARG A 74 -1.97 5.56 23.02
C ARG A 74 -3.20 6.16 22.37
N ASP A 75 -3.53 5.74 21.16
CA ASP A 75 -4.76 6.12 20.47
C ASP A 75 -5.68 4.91 20.37
N ALA A 76 -6.75 4.92 21.19
CA ALA A 76 -7.70 3.82 21.28
C ALA A 76 -8.45 3.57 19.96
N LYS A 77 -8.68 4.62 19.15
CA LYS A 77 -9.36 4.47 17.86
C LYS A 77 -8.43 3.94 16.80
N LEU A 78 -7.17 4.37 16.81
CA LEU A 78 -6.15 3.76 15.96
C LEU A 78 -5.97 2.27 16.31
N ASP A 79 -5.92 1.89 17.59
CA ASP A 79 -5.83 0.48 18.01
C ASP A 79 -6.99 -0.36 17.49
N GLU A 80 -8.21 0.15 17.63
CA GLU A 80 -9.43 -0.49 17.10
C GLU A 80 -9.29 -0.79 15.60
N HIS A 81 -8.94 0.23 14.80
CA HIS A 81 -8.82 0.05 13.35
C HIS A 81 -7.65 -0.84 12.94
N LEU A 82 -6.48 -0.69 13.56
CA LEU A 82 -5.33 -1.54 13.24
C LEU A 82 -5.62 -3.02 13.54
N ARG A 83 -6.37 -3.32 14.61
CA ARG A 83 -6.80 -4.70 14.92
C ARG A 83 -7.84 -5.25 13.95
N THR A 84 -8.70 -4.39 13.41
CA THR A 84 -9.70 -4.79 12.41
C THR A 84 -9.05 -5.21 11.09
N TYR A 85 -7.99 -4.52 10.66
CA TYR A 85 -7.47 -4.65 9.29
C TYR A 85 -6.10 -5.34 9.16
N LEU A 86 -5.22 -5.25 10.16
CA LEU A 86 -3.89 -5.85 10.02
C LEU A 86 -3.95 -7.36 10.23
N PHE A 87 -3.11 -8.07 9.47
CA PHE A 87 -2.95 -9.52 9.54
C PHE A 87 -4.22 -10.32 9.20
N THR A 88 -5.14 -9.71 8.42
CA THR A 88 -6.29 -10.38 7.83
C THR A 88 -6.01 -10.78 6.38
N GLU A 89 -6.76 -11.75 5.87
CA GLU A 89 -6.76 -12.13 4.46
C GLU A 89 -8.08 -11.71 3.78
N GLY A 90 -8.07 -11.60 2.45
CA GLY A 90 -9.25 -11.22 1.66
C GLY A 90 -9.36 -9.72 1.39
N SER A 91 -10.54 -9.28 0.96
CA SER A 91 -10.79 -7.89 0.60
C SER A 91 -10.90 -6.99 1.84
N VAL A 92 -10.05 -5.97 1.92
CA VAL A 92 -10.10 -4.95 2.99
C VAL A 92 -11.46 -4.24 3.03
N LEU A 93 -12.07 -3.97 1.87
CA LEU A 93 -13.39 -3.35 1.78
C LEU A 93 -14.51 -4.27 2.28
N ALA A 94 -14.37 -5.60 2.10
CA ALA A 94 -15.33 -6.55 2.66
C ALA A 94 -15.22 -6.60 4.20
N ILE A 95 -14.00 -6.48 4.74
CA ILE A 95 -13.75 -6.42 6.19
C ILE A 95 -14.38 -5.14 6.78
N GLU A 96 -14.20 -3.98 6.13
CA GLU A 96 -14.84 -2.72 6.53
C GLU A 96 -16.37 -2.89 6.58
N SER A 97 -16.97 -3.39 5.48
CA SER A 97 -18.41 -3.59 5.40
C SER A 97 -18.95 -4.47 6.53
N ALA A 98 -18.25 -5.57 6.84
CA ALA A 98 -18.60 -6.46 7.94
C ALA A 98 -18.45 -5.80 9.33
N ALA A 99 -17.42 -4.96 9.52
CA ALA A 99 -17.17 -4.23 10.76
C ALA A 99 -18.21 -3.14 11.03
N GLU A 100 -18.69 -2.44 10.00
CA GLU A 100 -19.67 -1.35 10.13
C GLU A 100 -21.13 -1.84 10.22
N HIS A 101 -21.47 -2.94 9.53
CA HIS A 101 -22.87 -3.36 9.34
C HIS A 101 -23.25 -4.66 10.08
N GLY A 102 -22.31 -5.30 10.79
CA GLY A 102 -22.57 -6.29 11.83
C GLY A 102 -22.79 -7.73 11.36
N GLY A 103 -21.81 -8.59 11.62
CA GLY A 103 -22.06 -9.98 12.06
C GLY A 103 -22.45 -11.00 10.98
N ALA A 104 -22.18 -10.76 9.71
CA ALA A 104 -22.21 -11.83 8.71
C ALA A 104 -20.80 -12.47 8.60
N ASP A 105 -20.76 -13.80 8.69
CA ASP A 105 -19.54 -14.60 8.65
C ASP A 105 -18.74 -14.27 7.36
N PRO A 106 -17.47 -13.81 7.44
CA PRO A 106 -16.67 -13.44 6.27
C PRO A 106 -16.53 -14.57 5.23
N ALA A 107 -16.74 -15.81 5.66
CA ALA A 107 -16.75 -16.99 4.81
C ALA A 107 -17.91 -17.01 3.78
N GLU A 108 -18.98 -16.26 3.99
CA GLU A 108 -20.13 -16.23 3.07
C GLU A 108 -19.89 -15.27 1.90
N GLY A 109 -19.23 -14.12 2.15
CA GLY A 109 -18.84 -13.16 1.10
C GLY A 109 -17.78 -13.71 0.15
N ALA A 110 -16.75 -14.38 0.69
CA ALA A 110 -15.69 -14.97 -0.12
C ALA A 110 -16.19 -16.11 -1.04
N ARG A 111 -17.25 -16.83 -0.64
CA ARG A 111 -17.89 -17.87 -1.46
C ARG A 111 -18.74 -17.31 -2.59
N ALA A 112 -19.38 -16.15 -2.37
CA ALA A 112 -20.14 -15.46 -3.41
C ALA A 112 -19.21 -14.93 -4.52
N ASP A 113 -18.09 -14.29 -4.15
CA ASP A 113 -17.10 -13.78 -5.10
C ASP A 113 -16.41 -14.91 -5.92
N ALA A 114 -16.19 -16.07 -5.31
CA ALA A 114 -15.63 -17.23 -5.99
C ALA A 114 -16.63 -17.87 -6.97
N ALA A 115 -17.94 -17.85 -6.64
CA ALA A 115 -19.00 -18.36 -7.52
C ALA A 115 -19.19 -17.46 -8.74
N GLU A 116 -19.13 -16.13 -8.58
CA GLU A 116 -19.27 -15.18 -9.68
C GLU A 116 -18.07 -15.25 -10.67
N ARG A 117 -16.86 -15.53 -10.15
CA ARG A 117 -15.67 -15.77 -10.99
C ARG A 117 -15.69 -17.12 -11.72
N ALA A 118 -16.43 -18.11 -11.22
CA ALA A 118 -16.57 -19.43 -11.84
C ALA A 118 -17.62 -19.48 -12.96
N GLU A 119 -18.57 -18.54 -12.98
CA GLU A 119 -19.60 -18.43 -14.04
C GLU A 119 -19.18 -17.57 -15.24
N ALA A 120 -18.06 -16.85 -15.17
CA ALA A 120 -17.53 -16.09 -16.31
C ALA A 120 -17.06 -17.06 -17.42
N PRO A 121 -17.57 -16.95 -18.67
CA PRO A 121 -17.14 -17.82 -19.75
C PRO A 121 -15.67 -17.56 -20.12
N PRO A 122 -14.89 -18.58 -20.51
CA PRO A 122 -13.51 -18.39 -20.88
C PRO A 122 -13.42 -17.50 -22.12
N SER A 123 -12.77 -16.34 -21.95
CA SER A 123 -12.33 -15.47 -23.04
C SER A 123 -11.38 -16.26 -23.95
N GLY A 124 -11.90 -16.66 -25.11
CA GLY A 124 -11.18 -17.43 -26.13
C GLY A 124 -10.06 -16.62 -26.77
N ALA A 125 -8.91 -17.26 -26.92
CA ALA A 125 -7.72 -16.78 -27.61
C ALA A 125 -8.02 -16.30 -29.03
N ALA A 126 -7.61 -15.07 -29.37
CA ALA A 126 -7.47 -14.59 -30.73
C ALA A 126 -5.98 -14.34 -31.01
N GLY A 127 -5.48 -15.04 -32.03
CA GLY A 127 -4.07 -15.27 -32.30
C GLY A 127 -3.29 -14.07 -32.81
N LEU A 128 -1.99 -14.13 -32.51
CA LEU A 128 -0.91 -13.32 -33.08
C LEU A 128 -0.85 -13.49 -34.61
N GLY A 129 -1.13 -12.42 -35.35
CA GLY A 129 -0.96 -12.37 -36.80
C GLY A 129 0.47 -12.02 -37.19
N ILE A 130 1.31 -13.03 -37.40
CA ILE A 130 2.65 -12.88 -37.99
C ILE A 130 2.53 -13.19 -39.49
N GLY A 131 2.44 -12.16 -40.32
CA GLY A 131 2.37 -12.29 -41.77
C GLY A 131 3.76 -12.43 -42.39
N SER A 132 4.10 -13.63 -42.87
CA SER A 132 5.20 -13.85 -43.82
C SER A 132 4.60 -14.13 -45.20
N LEU A 133 4.81 -13.23 -46.16
CA LEU A 133 4.74 -13.57 -47.58
C LEU A 133 5.97 -13.02 -48.29
N ARG A 134 6.61 -13.94 -49.01
CA ARG A 134 7.88 -13.79 -49.71
C ARG A 134 7.71 -13.01 -51.01
N THR A 135 8.81 -12.34 -51.35
CA THR A 135 9.29 -11.83 -52.64
C THR A 135 8.71 -12.46 -53.90
N SER A 136 8.38 -11.60 -54.88
CA SER A 136 8.53 -11.89 -56.32
C SER A 136 8.84 -10.58 -57.07
N ASP A 137 10.06 -10.58 -57.59
CA ASP A 137 10.75 -9.79 -58.62
C ASP A 137 10.03 -8.81 -59.58
N LEU A 138 10.83 -7.77 -59.90
CA LEU A 138 11.07 -7.11 -61.22
C LEU A 138 9.95 -6.30 -61.89
N SER A 139 10.16 -4.98 -62.03
CA SER A 139 10.67 -4.37 -63.28
C SER A 139 10.60 -2.82 -63.27
N LEU A 140 11.75 -2.22 -63.62
CA LEU A 140 12.03 -0.85 -64.11
C LEU A 140 11.68 0.37 -63.24
#